data_AF-A0A7X4EGA4-F1
#
_entry.id   AF-A0A7X4EGA4-F1
#
_cell.length_a   1.000
_cell.length_b   1.000
_cell.length_c   1.000
_cell.angle_alpha   90.00
_cell.angle_beta   90.00
_cell.angle_gamma   90.00
#
_symmetry.space_group_name_H-M   'P 1'
#
loop_
_entity.id
_entity.type
_entity.pdbx_description
1 polymer ?
#
loop_
_entity_poly.entity_id
_entity_poly.type
_entity_poly.pdbx_seq_one_letter_code
_entity_poly.pdbx_strand_id
1 'polypeptide(L)'
;MRLGHASGRRHHGRAGQARGGPGVGGPGQAFRRKEGEVKQYDAVVVGGGHNALVAATRLACERWKVLVLERRPVLGGAASAAEIFPGCAVNVAAQDAGLFPAGLAADLDLAAHGLEWIHPPALATSLTGGGEALTLWRDPARTMDEIARHSRADAARFPDWADHLRTMARVLRVALDHPAPPPHPLAPPPTRRQVRPPRQGGGGG
;
A
#
# COMPACT_ATOMS: atom_id res chain seq x y z
N MET A 1 1.72 12.48 22.75
CA MET A 1 0.66 11.97 23.65
C MET A 1 -0.07 13.17 24.23
N ARG A 2 -1.36 13.34 23.88
CA ARG A 2 -2.25 14.29 24.55
C ARG A 2 -3.58 13.56 24.76
N LEU A 3 -3.79 13.11 25.98
CA LEU A 3 -5.02 12.52 26.47
C LEU A 3 -5.98 13.67 26.77
N GLY A 4 -7.16 13.65 26.15
CA GLY A 4 -8.22 14.62 26.36
C GLY A 4 -9.57 13.98 26.07
N HIS A 5 -10.28 13.65 27.15
CA HIS A 5 -11.69 13.29 27.32
C HIS A 5 -12.51 12.89 26.07
N ALA A 6 -12.90 11.61 26.04
CA ALA A 6 -13.92 11.09 25.14
C ALA A 6 -15.28 11.73 25.43
N SER A 7 -15.77 12.60 24.54
CA SER A 7 -17.16 13.04 24.57
C SER A 7 -18.05 11.92 24.01
N GLY A 8 -18.74 11.25 24.91
CA GLY A 8 -19.78 10.29 24.59
C GLY A 8 -20.97 11.00 23.95
N ARG A 9 -21.15 10.79 22.64
CA ARG A 9 -22.42 10.72 21.91
C ARG A 9 -22.09 10.51 20.43
N ARG A 10 -22.26 9.29 19.92
CA ARG A 10 -22.18 8.99 18.49
C ARG A 10 -23.41 9.59 17.81
N HIS A 11 -23.31 10.83 17.36
CA HIS A 11 -24.21 11.35 16.34
C HIS A 11 -23.74 10.83 14.99
N HIS A 12 -24.41 9.81 14.46
CA HIS A 12 -24.35 9.52 13.04
C HIS A 12 -24.99 10.71 12.33
N GLY A 13 -24.14 11.60 11.80
CA GLY A 13 -24.57 12.76 11.05
C GLY A 13 -25.54 12.33 9.95
N ARG A 14 -26.76 12.88 9.98
CA ARG A 14 -27.68 12.79 8.85
C ARG A 14 -26.99 13.41 7.63
N ALA A 15 -27.23 12.82 6.45
CA ALA A 15 -26.83 13.40 5.18
C ALA A 15 -27.32 14.85 5.12
N GLY A 16 -26.39 15.80 5.17
CA GLY A 16 -26.70 17.21 5.01
C GLY A 16 -27.25 17.47 3.61
N GLN A 17 -28.28 18.30 3.51
CA GLN A 17 -28.76 18.78 2.22
C GLN A 17 -27.62 19.47 1.45
N ALA A 18 -27.54 19.19 0.16
CA ALA A 18 -26.55 19.78 -0.73
C ALA A 18 -26.61 21.31 -0.66
N ARG A 19 -25.51 21.93 -0.21
CA ARG A 19 -25.34 23.38 -0.26
C ARG A 19 -24.95 23.79 -1.68
N GLY A 20 -25.95 23.99 -2.53
CA GLY A 20 -25.81 24.75 -3.78
C GLY A 20 -26.19 26.20 -3.50
N GLY A 21 -25.24 27.13 -3.65
CA GLY A 21 -25.53 28.57 -3.66
C GLY A 21 -26.25 28.97 -4.95
N PRO A 22 -26.99 30.11 -4.96
CA PRO A 22 -27.77 30.52 -6.11
C PRO A 22 -26.85 31.18 -7.15
N GLY A 23 -26.43 30.41 -8.15
CA GLY A 23 -25.70 30.89 -9.32
C GLY A 23 -26.47 30.54 -10.60
N VAL A 24 -27.23 31.52 -11.07
CA VAL A 24 -27.93 31.67 -12.35
C VAL A 24 -27.73 30.53 -13.39
N GLY A 25 -28.72 29.64 -13.48
CA GLY A 25 -28.87 28.68 -14.57
C GLY A 25 -30.30 28.13 -14.54
N GLY A 26 -31.08 28.39 -15.59
CA GLY A 26 -32.53 28.14 -15.64
C GLY A 26 -32.95 26.66 -15.47
N PRO A 27 -34.24 26.40 -15.21
CA PRO A 27 -34.75 25.05 -14.99
C PRO A 27 -34.72 24.28 -16.32
N GLY A 28 -33.83 23.29 -16.44
CA GLY A 28 -33.82 22.42 -17.62
C GLY A 28 -32.50 21.75 -18.00
N GLN A 29 -31.39 21.99 -17.30
CA GLN A 29 -30.18 21.19 -17.52
C GLN A 29 -30.18 19.99 -16.58
N ALA A 30 -30.99 18.99 -16.94
CA ALA A 30 -30.69 17.61 -16.58
C ALA A 30 -29.20 17.37 -16.89
N PHE A 31 -28.47 16.71 -15.98
CA PHE A 31 -27.15 16.15 -16.27
C PHE A 31 -27.31 15.27 -17.51
N ARG A 32 -27.07 15.86 -18.68
CA ARG A 32 -27.12 15.15 -19.94
C ARG A 32 -25.93 14.22 -19.86
N ARG A 33 -26.17 12.93 -19.56
CA ARG A 33 -25.18 11.89 -19.80
C ARG A 33 -24.79 12.08 -21.26
N LYS A 34 -23.57 12.55 -21.52
CA LYS A 34 -22.97 12.31 -22.83
C LYS A 34 -23.04 10.79 -22.96
N GLU A 35 -23.81 10.30 -23.92
CA GLU A 35 -23.76 8.90 -24.35
C GLU A 35 -22.37 8.69 -24.96
N GLY A 36 -21.39 8.56 -24.08
CA GLY A 36 -20.11 7.98 -24.40
C GLY A 36 -20.31 6.48 -24.50
N GLU A 37 -19.57 5.87 -25.41
CA GLU A 37 -19.45 4.42 -25.52
C GLU A 37 -19.30 3.78 -24.13
N VAL A 38 -20.22 2.90 -23.75
CA VAL A 38 -20.16 2.18 -22.48
C VAL A 38 -18.95 1.24 -22.55
N LYS A 39 -17.82 1.70 -22.03
CA LYS A 39 -16.63 0.85 -21.90
C LYS A 39 -16.92 -0.26 -20.90
N GLN A 40 -17.06 -1.48 -21.42
CA GLN A 40 -17.15 -2.70 -20.62
C GLN A 40 -15.79 -3.01 -20.00
N TYR A 41 -15.75 -3.37 -18.72
CA TYR A 41 -14.56 -3.81 -17.97
C TYR A 41 -14.88 -5.15 -17.30
N ASP A 42 -13.86 -6.01 -17.17
CA ASP A 42 -13.98 -7.31 -16.49
C ASP A 42 -13.88 -7.15 -14.95
N ALA A 43 -13.17 -6.11 -14.47
CA ALA A 43 -13.06 -5.78 -13.04
C ALA A 43 -12.90 -4.28 -12.82
N VAL A 44 -13.35 -3.80 -11.66
CA VAL A 44 -13.12 -2.43 -11.17
C VAL A 44 -12.38 -2.50 -9.85
N VAL A 45 -11.24 -1.81 -9.76
CA VAL A 45 -10.44 -1.66 -8.55
C VAL A 45 -10.59 -0.23 -8.05
N VAL A 46 -11.03 -0.08 -6.80
CA VAL A 46 -11.24 1.23 -6.16
C VAL A 46 -10.07 1.54 -5.24
N GLY A 47 -9.38 2.64 -5.52
CA GLY A 47 -8.11 3.03 -4.91
C GLY A 47 -6.93 2.76 -5.85
N GLY A 48 -6.01 3.72 -5.92
CA GLY A 48 -4.76 3.68 -6.69
C GLY A 48 -3.53 3.53 -5.78
N GLY A 49 -3.68 2.84 -4.65
CA GLY A 49 -2.57 2.49 -3.77
C GLY A 49 -1.71 1.35 -4.33
N HIS A 50 -0.46 1.20 -3.85
CA HIS A 50 0.46 0.16 -4.33
C HIS A 50 -0.16 -1.26 -4.31
N ASN A 51 -0.89 -1.63 -3.25
CA ASN A 51 -1.59 -2.93 -3.18
C ASN A 51 -2.68 -3.07 -4.25
N ALA A 52 -3.45 -2.01 -4.47
CA ALA A 52 -4.51 -1.99 -5.47
C ALA A 52 -3.94 -2.06 -6.90
N LEU A 53 -2.82 -1.37 -7.14
CA LEU A 53 -2.10 -1.42 -8.42
C LEU A 53 -1.50 -2.80 -8.67
N VAL A 54 -0.88 -3.44 -7.66
CA VAL A 54 -0.43 -4.84 -7.76
C VAL A 54 -1.58 -5.76 -8.14
N ALA A 55 -2.72 -5.67 -7.44
CA ALA A 55 -3.89 -6.49 -7.73
C ALA A 55 -4.41 -6.27 -9.16
N ALA A 56 -4.54 -5.00 -9.58
CA ALA A 56 -4.95 -4.64 -10.93
C ALA A 56 -4.00 -5.17 -12.00
N THR A 57 -2.68 -5.07 -11.77
CA THR A 57 -1.65 -5.58 -12.69
C THR A 57 -1.73 -7.10 -12.80
N ARG A 58 -1.88 -7.83 -11.69
CA ARG A 58 -2.02 -9.29 -11.72
C ARG A 58 -3.25 -9.73 -12.53
N LEU A 59 -4.40 -9.09 -12.34
CA LEU A 59 -5.59 -9.33 -13.15
C LEU A 59 -5.35 -9.01 -14.64
N ALA A 60 -4.66 -7.91 -14.93
CA ALA A 60 -4.32 -7.52 -16.30
C ALA A 60 -3.35 -8.51 -16.98
N CYS A 61 -2.39 -9.09 -16.24
CA CYS A 61 -1.51 -10.17 -16.73
C CYS A 61 -2.32 -11.39 -17.16
N GLU A 62 -3.43 -11.69 -16.47
CA GLU A 62 -4.41 -12.71 -16.86
C GLU A 62 -5.40 -12.23 -17.94
N ARG A 63 -5.07 -11.12 -18.62
CA ARG A 63 -5.81 -10.50 -19.72
C ARG A 63 -7.17 -9.91 -19.33
N TRP A 64 -7.46 -9.67 -18.05
CA TRP A 64 -8.67 -8.96 -17.65
C TRP A 64 -8.58 -7.49 -18.06
N LYS A 65 -9.71 -6.93 -18.52
CA LYS A 65 -9.84 -5.49 -18.75
C LYS A 65 -10.21 -4.79 -17.44
N VAL A 66 -9.22 -4.26 -16.74
CA VAL A 66 -9.39 -3.68 -15.40
C VAL A 66 -9.53 -2.15 -15.47
N LEU A 67 -10.48 -1.59 -14.73
CA LEU A 67 -10.60 -0.16 -14.47
C LEU A 67 -10.12 0.15 -13.06
N VAL A 68 -9.11 1.02 -12.92
CA VAL A 68 -8.66 1.52 -11.61
C VAL A 68 -9.22 2.92 -11.40
N LEU A 69 -9.85 3.15 -10.24
CA LEU A 69 -10.42 4.45 -9.86
C LEU A 69 -9.73 4.97 -8.61
N GLU A 70 -8.98 6.06 -8.74
CA GLU A 70 -8.37 6.77 -7.61
C GLU A 70 -9.01 8.16 -7.47
N ARG A 71 -9.27 8.58 -6.23
CA ARG A 71 -9.86 9.88 -5.91
C ARG A 71 -8.83 11.00 -6.03
N ARG A 72 -7.58 10.74 -5.68
CA ARG A 72 -6.45 11.68 -5.72
C ARG A 72 -5.93 11.83 -7.15
N PRO A 73 -5.31 12.98 -7.48
CA PRO A 73 -4.62 13.15 -8.77
C PRO A 73 -3.29 12.38 -8.85
N VAL A 74 -2.93 11.62 -7.81
CA VAL A 74 -1.66 10.89 -7.70
C VAL A 74 -1.91 9.46 -7.26
N LEU A 75 -1.08 8.55 -7.77
CA LEU A 75 -1.08 7.13 -7.43
C LEU A 75 -0.09 6.81 -6.30
N GLY A 76 -0.13 5.58 -5.80
CA GLY A 76 0.81 5.04 -4.79
C GLY A 76 0.19 4.88 -3.40
N GLY A 77 -0.89 5.60 -3.10
CA GLY A 77 -1.59 5.49 -1.81
C GLY A 77 -0.68 5.90 -0.66
N ALA A 78 -0.46 5.02 0.31
CA ALA A 78 0.48 5.25 1.42
C ALA A 78 1.95 5.39 0.96
N ALA A 79 2.29 4.87 -0.22
CA ALA A 79 3.61 4.96 -0.82
C ALA A 79 3.79 6.20 -1.71
N SER A 80 2.74 7.02 -1.91
CA SER A 80 2.88 8.25 -2.68
C SER A 80 3.77 9.24 -1.94
N ALA A 81 4.72 9.85 -2.64
CA ALA A 81 5.47 10.99 -2.11
C ALA A 81 4.58 12.23 -2.02
N ALA A 82 4.75 13.00 -0.95
CA ALA A 82 4.17 14.32 -0.76
C ALA A 82 5.28 15.28 -0.33
N GLU A 83 5.29 16.47 -0.91
CA GLU A 83 6.18 17.53 -0.46
C GLU A 83 5.69 18.06 0.89
N ILE A 84 6.50 17.84 1.93
CA ILE A 84 6.20 18.27 3.31
C ILE A 84 6.96 19.53 3.70
N PHE A 85 8.10 19.77 3.03
CA PHE A 85 8.88 21.00 3.12
C PHE A 85 9.36 21.37 1.71
N PRO A 86 9.62 22.67 1.43
CA PRO A 86 10.10 23.10 0.13
C PRO A 86 11.32 22.28 -0.36
N GLY A 87 11.16 21.64 -1.52
CA GLY A 87 12.19 20.78 -2.12
C GLY A 87 12.36 19.39 -1.47
N CYS A 88 11.52 19.02 -0.50
CA CYS A 88 11.60 17.75 0.23
C CYS A 88 10.30 16.96 0.11
N ALA A 89 10.29 16.02 -0.85
CA ALA A 89 9.23 15.05 -1.02
C ALA A 89 9.54 13.77 -0.24
N VAL A 90 8.60 13.33 0.61
CA VAL A 90 8.71 12.08 1.36
C VAL A 90 7.41 11.30 1.24
N ASN A 91 7.47 9.97 1.36
CA ASN A 91 6.27 9.21 1.68
C ASN A 91 5.99 9.38 3.20
N VAL A 92 4.72 9.58 3.56
CA VAL A 92 4.35 9.90 4.95
C VAL A 92 3.92 8.66 5.75
N ALA A 93 3.71 7.52 5.10
CA ALA A 93 3.06 6.36 5.70
C ALA A 93 3.66 5.00 5.33
N ALA A 94 4.57 4.92 4.36
CA ALA A 94 5.20 3.67 3.92
C ALA A 94 6.70 3.90 3.68
N GLN A 95 7.44 4.12 4.76
CA GLN A 95 8.83 4.59 4.74
C GLN A 95 9.83 3.53 4.29
N ASP A 96 9.49 2.25 4.41
CA ASP A 96 10.25 1.15 3.86
C ASP A 96 9.35 0.21 3.06
N ALA A 97 10.00 -0.62 2.25
CA ALA A 97 9.37 -1.68 1.46
C ALA A 97 9.81 -3.07 1.97
N GLY A 98 10.13 -3.20 3.26
CA GLY A 98 10.69 -4.42 3.85
C GLY A 98 9.76 -5.63 3.77
N LEU A 99 8.45 -5.38 3.67
CA LEU A 99 7.41 -6.40 3.51
C LEU A 99 6.94 -6.58 2.06
N PHE A 100 7.52 -5.86 1.10
CA PHE A 100 7.19 -6.06 -0.31
C PHE A 100 7.85 -7.37 -0.79
N PRO A 101 7.08 -8.36 -1.30
CA PRO A 101 7.66 -9.64 -1.69
C PRO A 101 8.62 -9.49 -2.88
N ALA A 102 9.87 -9.90 -2.72
CA ALA A 102 10.87 -9.81 -3.79
C ALA A 102 10.47 -10.63 -5.04
N GLY A 103 9.85 -11.80 -4.84
CA GLY A 103 9.31 -12.61 -5.93
C GLY A 103 8.24 -11.88 -6.73
N LEU A 104 7.38 -11.09 -6.07
CA LEU A 104 6.37 -10.29 -6.76
C LEU A 104 6.99 -9.17 -7.60
N ALA A 105 8.05 -8.51 -7.11
CA ALA A 105 8.76 -7.49 -7.88
C ALA A 105 9.39 -8.07 -9.14
N ALA A 106 9.96 -9.29 -9.04
CA ALA A 106 10.53 -10.01 -10.17
C ALA A 106 9.45 -10.50 -11.15
N ASP A 107 8.35 -11.08 -10.65
CA ASP A 107 7.20 -11.53 -11.46
C ASP A 107 6.61 -10.40 -12.32
N LEU A 108 6.61 -9.18 -11.79
CA LEU A 108 6.09 -7.98 -12.46
C LEU A 108 7.17 -7.22 -13.25
N ASP A 109 8.39 -7.75 -13.31
CA ASP A 109 9.56 -7.14 -13.96
C ASP A 109 9.73 -5.65 -13.59
N LEU A 110 9.54 -5.32 -12.31
CA LEU A 110 9.53 -3.93 -11.88
C LEU A 110 10.90 -3.24 -12.09
N ALA A 111 11.98 -4.02 -12.11
CA ALA A 111 13.32 -3.51 -12.42
C ALA A 111 13.38 -2.95 -13.86
N ALA A 112 12.80 -3.64 -14.85
CA ALA A 112 12.68 -3.12 -16.21
C ALA A 112 11.77 -1.87 -16.29
N HIS A 113 10.90 -1.68 -15.30
CA HIS A 113 10.06 -0.50 -15.14
C HIS A 113 10.66 0.59 -14.23
N GLY A 114 11.95 0.49 -13.89
CA GLY A 114 12.69 1.53 -13.16
C GLY A 114 12.64 1.42 -11.65
N LEU A 115 12.26 0.26 -11.09
CA LEU A 115 12.39 0.02 -9.65
C LEU A 115 13.86 -0.17 -9.27
N GLU A 116 14.33 0.67 -8.35
CA GLU A 116 15.64 0.56 -7.72
C GLU A 116 15.48 0.31 -6.22
N TRP A 117 16.22 -0.67 -5.70
CA TRP A 117 16.24 -0.97 -4.27
C TRP A 117 17.36 -0.21 -3.57
N ILE A 118 16.98 0.66 -2.64
CA ILE A 118 17.93 1.39 -1.79
C ILE A 118 18.06 0.65 -0.47
N HIS A 119 19.30 0.29 -0.12
CA HIS A 119 19.61 -0.38 1.14
C HIS A 119 20.43 0.56 2.04
N PRO A 120 19.77 1.34 2.92
CA PRO A 120 20.50 2.23 3.81
C PRO A 120 21.42 1.41 4.74
N PRO A 121 22.61 1.95 5.09
CA PRO A 121 23.53 1.29 5.99
C PRO A 121 23.00 1.24 7.42
N ALA A 122 22.28 2.28 7.86
CA ALA A 122 21.56 2.31 9.12
C ALA A 122 20.21 1.61 8.97
N LEU A 123 19.88 0.72 9.90
CA LEU A 123 18.60 0.02 9.98
C LEU A 123 17.62 0.77 10.87
N ALA A 124 18.09 1.26 12.00
CA ALA A 124 17.31 2.03 12.96
C ALA A 124 18.24 2.89 13.81
N THR A 125 17.80 4.09 14.16
CA THR A 125 18.51 4.97 15.10
C THR A 125 17.55 5.40 16.19
N SER A 126 17.94 5.18 17.44
CA SER A 126 17.25 5.70 18.60
C SER A 126 18.03 6.86 19.19
N LEU A 127 17.35 7.98 19.47
CA LEU A 127 17.94 9.13 20.12
C LEU A 127 17.71 8.97 21.63
N THR A 128 18.79 8.79 22.39
CA THR A 128 18.71 8.47 23.83
C THR A 128 18.62 9.71 24.71
N GLY A 129 18.66 10.91 24.12
CA GLY A 129 18.71 12.19 24.83
C GLY A 129 20.15 12.62 25.13
N GLY A 130 20.36 13.88 25.50
CA GLY A 130 21.70 14.39 25.85
C GLY A 130 22.70 14.49 24.69
N GLY A 131 22.24 14.38 23.44
CA GLY A 131 23.09 14.38 22.25
C GLY A 131 23.64 13.01 21.87
N GLU A 132 23.26 11.96 22.59
CA GLU A 132 23.64 10.59 22.28
C GLU A 132 22.61 9.89 21.38
N ALA A 133 23.10 8.88 20.67
CA ALA A 133 22.31 8.02 19.81
C ALA A 133 22.83 6.58 19.86
N LEU A 134 21.92 5.65 19.57
CA LEU A 134 22.19 4.25 19.32
C LEU A 134 21.70 3.91 17.92
N THR A 135 22.63 3.65 17.00
CA THR A 135 22.30 3.19 15.64
C THR A 135 22.56 1.70 15.46
N LEU A 136 21.53 0.96 15.04
CA LEU A 136 21.67 -0.38 14.51
C LEU A 136 22.06 -0.30 13.04
N TRP A 137 23.17 -0.93 12.68
CA TRP A 137 23.72 -0.95 11.34
C TRP A 137 23.42 -2.28 10.65
N ARG A 138 23.41 -2.27 9.32
CA ARG A 138 23.35 -3.50 8.52
C ARG A 138 24.61 -4.36 8.70
N ASP A 139 25.75 -3.70 8.94
CA ASP A 139 26.98 -4.33 9.37
C ASP A 139 26.90 -4.69 10.87
N PRO A 140 26.93 -5.99 11.22
CA PRO A 140 26.86 -6.43 12.61
C PRO A 140 28.03 -5.92 13.46
N ALA A 141 29.24 -5.80 12.90
CA ALA A 141 30.41 -5.35 13.64
C ALA A 141 30.23 -3.88 14.08
N ARG A 142 29.79 -3.03 13.16
CA ARG A 142 29.44 -1.63 13.48
C ARG A 142 28.33 -1.52 14.52
N THR A 143 27.37 -2.44 14.51
CA THR A 143 26.32 -2.49 15.53
C THR A 143 26.88 -2.88 16.89
N MET A 144 27.81 -3.84 16.95
CA MET A 144 28.47 -4.21 18.19
C MET A 144 29.33 -3.06 18.75
N ASP A 145 30.08 -2.37 17.89
CA ASP A 145 30.86 -1.18 18.28
C ASP A 145 29.95 -0.08 18.81
N GLU A 146 28.80 0.15 18.15
CA GLU A 146 27.77 1.08 18.62
C GLU A 146 27.27 0.71 20.02
N ILE A 147 26.84 -0.54 20.20
CA ILE A 147 26.31 -1.02 21.48
C ILE A 147 27.39 -0.95 22.56
N ALA A 148 28.65 -1.25 22.24
CA ALA A 148 29.76 -1.23 23.19
C ALA A 148 30.04 0.16 23.78
N ARG A 149 29.66 1.24 23.08
CA ARG A 149 29.71 2.61 23.61
C ARG A 149 28.73 2.82 24.77
N HIS A 150 27.65 2.05 24.79
CA HIS A 150 26.60 2.10 25.82
C HIS A 150 26.73 0.98 26.85
N SER A 151 27.07 -0.24 26.41
CA SER A 151 27.19 -1.45 27.22
C SER A 151 28.07 -2.51 26.53
N ARG A 152 29.28 -2.74 27.05
CA ARG A 152 30.16 -3.81 26.55
C ARG A 152 29.58 -5.21 26.79
N ALA A 153 28.81 -5.38 27.85
CA ALA A 153 28.16 -6.64 28.17
C ALA A 153 27.10 -7.02 27.14
N ASP A 154 26.30 -6.04 26.68
CA ASP A 154 25.28 -6.28 25.67
C ASP A 154 25.90 -6.44 24.28
N ALA A 155 26.97 -5.70 23.98
CA ALA A 155 27.71 -5.90 22.73
C ALA A 155 28.23 -7.33 22.59
N ALA A 156 28.70 -7.93 23.69
CA ALA A 156 29.17 -9.32 23.70
C ALA A 156 28.05 -10.36 23.49
N ARG A 157 26.81 -10.04 23.90
CA ARG A 157 25.63 -10.93 23.75
C ARG A 157 24.85 -10.69 22.46
N PHE A 158 25.10 -9.58 21.77
CA PHE A 158 24.36 -9.18 20.58
C PHE A 158 24.38 -10.23 19.46
N PRO A 159 25.49 -10.93 19.16
CA PRO A 159 25.49 -11.96 18.12
C PRO A 159 24.47 -13.07 18.36
N ASP A 160 24.44 -13.63 19.58
CA ASP A 160 23.51 -14.71 19.95
C ASP A 160 22.05 -14.24 19.87
N TRP A 161 21.80 -13.01 20.34
CA TRP A 161 20.47 -12.39 20.24
C TRP A 161 20.04 -12.17 18.78
N ALA A 162 20.95 -11.68 17.92
CA ALA A 162 20.68 -11.45 16.52
C ALA A 162 20.39 -12.77 15.78
N ASP A 163 21.11 -13.85 16.09
CA ASP A 163 20.85 -15.18 15.52
C ASP A 163 19.51 -15.76 15.96
N HIS A 164 19.13 -15.55 17.22
CA HIS A 164 17.81 -15.92 17.70
C HIS A 164 16.70 -15.19 16.91
N LEU A 165 16.83 -13.88 16.72
CA LEU A 165 15.87 -13.10 15.93
C LEU A 165 15.84 -13.52 14.46
N ARG A 166 16.98 -13.82 13.84
CA ARG A 166 17.03 -14.35 12.46
C ARG A 166 16.27 -15.67 12.33
N THR A 167 16.38 -16.53 13.34
CA THR A 167 15.66 -17.80 13.36
C THR A 167 14.14 -17.57 13.42
N MET A 168 13.68 -16.68 14.31
CA MET A 168 12.26 -16.30 14.38
C MET A 168 11.77 -15.66 13.07
N ALA A 169 12.58 -14.79 12.47
CA ALA A 169 12.25 -14.12 11.21
C ALA A 169 12.10 -15.10 10.05
N ARG A 170 12.88 -16.20 10.01
CA ARG A 170 12.71 -17.27 9.01
C ARG A 170 11.35 -17.95 9.13
N VAL A 171 10.88 -18.21 10.35
CA VAL A 171 9.55 -18.81 10.58
C VAL A 171 8.45 -17.85 10.14
N LEU A 172 8.56 -16.57 10.51
CA LEU A 172 7.60 -15.54 10.07
C LEU A 172 7.58 -15.40 8.54
N ARG A 173 8.73 -15.49 7.88
CA ARG A 173 8.82 -15.43 6.42
C ARG A 173 8.03 -16.55 5.76
N VAL A 174 8.16 -17.80 6.25
CA VAL A 174 7.37 -18.93 5.73
C VAL A 174 5.86 -18.66 5.86
N ALA A 175 5.41 -18.08 6.97
CA ALA A 175 4.00 -17.75 7.17
C ALA A 175 3.53 -16.62 6.23
N LEU A 176 4.37 -15.60 6.00
CA LEU A 176 4.06 -14.47 5.13
C LEU A 176 4.08 -14.82 3.64
N ASP A 177 4.94 -15.76 3.24
CA ASP A 177 5.04 -16.24 1.87
C ASP A 177 3.95 -17.28 1.52
N HIS A 178 3.22 -17.78 2.52
CA HIS A 178 2.09 -18.67 2.28
C HIS A 178 0.94 -17.90 1.61
N PRO A 179 0.36 -18.39 0.49
CA PRO A 179 -0.78 -17.74 -0.14
C PRO A 179 -1.92 -17.59 0.86
N ALA A 180 -2.59 -16.43 0.81
CA ALA A 180 -3.76 -16.19 1.65
C ALA A 180 -4.80 -17.30 1.41
N PRO A 181 -5.43 -17.84 2.47
CA PRO A 181 -6.50 -18.82 2.30
C PRO A 181 -7.62 -18.20 1.44
N PRO A 182 -8.31 -19.02 0.63
CA PRO A 182 -9.39 -18.50 -0.21
C PRO A 182 -10.45 -17.80 0.67
N PRO A 183 -10.95 -16.63 0.26
CA PRO A 183 -11.90 -15.85 1.06
C PRO A 183 -13.24 -16.56 1.26
N HIS A 184 -13.53 -17.60 0.47
CA HIS A 184 -14.64 -18.52 0.68
C HIS A 184 -14.18 -19.97 0.43
N PRO A 185 -14.50 -20.93 1.33
CA PRO A 185 -13.93 -22.28 1.29
C PRO A 185 -14.35 -23.18 0.10
N LEU A 186 -15.22 -22.73 -0.81
CA LEU A 186 -15.89 -23.63 -1.78
C LEU A 186 -16.15 -23.07 -3.19
N ALA A 187 -15.50 -21.98 -3.61
CA ALA A 187 -15.58 -21.56 -5.01
C ALA A 187 -14.19 -21.28 -5.57
N PRO A 188 -13.78 -21.90 -6.70
CA PRO A 188 -12.61 -21.43 -7.41
C PRO A 188 -12.82 -19.94 -7.77
N PRO A 189 -11.75 -19.12 -7.80
CA PRO A 189 -11.87 -17.73 -8.22
C PRO A 189 -12.56 -17.69 -9.59
N PRO A 190 -13.55 -16.80 -9.79
CA PRO A 190 -14.33 -16.80 -11.00
C PRO A 190 -13.42 -16.55 -12.20
N THR A 191 -13.50 -17.42 -13.21
CA THR A 191 -12.71 -17.23 -14.43
C THR A 191 -13.23 -16.02 -15.19
N ARG A 192 -12.36 -15.38 -16.00
CA ARG A 192 -12.77 -14.28 -16.88
C ARG A 192 -14.03 -14.60 -17.72
N ARG A 193 -14.19 -15.86 -18.12
CA ARG A 193 -15.36 -16.36 -18.87
C ARG A 193 -16.65 -16.35 -18.05
N GLN A 194 -16.57 -16.51 -16.73
CA GLN A 194 -17.72 -16.52 -15.81
C GLN A 194 -18.17 -15.11 -15.40
N VAL A 195 -17.28 -14.13 -15.41
CA VAL A 195 -17.60 -12.74 -15.01
C VAL A 195 -18.17 -11.92 -16.17
N ARG A 196 -17.91 -12.32 -17.42
CA ARG A 196 -18.36 -11.57 -18.59
C ARG A 196 -19.87 -11.77 -18.81
N PRO A 197 -20.68 -10.71 -18.88
CA PRO A 197 -22.08 -10.85 -19.24
C PRO A 197 -22.21 -11.48 -20.64
N PRO A 198 -23.27 -12.27 -20.90
CA PRO A 198 -23.51 -12.82 -22.23
C PRO A 198 -23.53 -11.67 -23.24
N ARG A 199 -22.84 -11.86 -24.38
CA ARG A 199 -22.95 -10.92 -25.50
C ARG A 199 -24.44 -10.82 -25.82
N GLN A 200 -25.03 -9.64 -25.65
CA GLN A 200 -26.34 -9.39 -26.23
C GLN A 200 -26.18 -9.63 -27.73
N GLY A 201 -26.75 -10.73 -28.21
CA GLY A 201 -26.78 -11.02 -29.63
C GLY A 201 -27.49 -9.85 -30.29
N GLY A 202 -26.83 -9.22 -31.25
CA GLY A 202 -27.51 -8.33 -32.17
C GLY A 202 -28.56 -9.16 -32.90
N GLY A 203 -29.80 -9.10 -32.43
CA GLY A 203 -30.96 -9.56 -33.18
C GLY A 203 -31.11 -8.63 -34.38
N GLY A 204 -30.46 -8.98 -35.48
CA GLY A 204 -30.86 -8.55 -36.81
C GLY A 204 -31.89 -9.54 -37.33
N GLY A 205 -33.01 -9.00 -37.83
CA GLY A 205 -34.14 -9.74 -38.39
C GLY A 205 -35.44 -9.04 -38.08
#